data_AF-A0AA43L9I4-F1
#
_entry.id   AF-A0AA43L9I4-F1
#
_cell.length_a   1.000
_cell.length_b   1.000
_cell.length_c   1.000
_cell.angle_alpha   90.00
_cell.angle_beta   90.00
_cell.angle_gamma   90.00
#
_symmetry.space_group_name_H-M   'P 1'
#
loop_
_entity.id
_entity.type
_entity.pdbx_description
1 polymer ?
#
loop_
_entity_poly.entity_id
_entity_poly.type
_entity_poly.pdbx_seq_one_letter_code
_entity_poly.pdbx_strand_id
1 'polypeptide(L)'
;MNSLLSRSTLIQASQVPLTELHVMDSSDMKIRLDDNELYMQGTSIPLTKKETVLLVTLAKSKQRVFTRKELVEEMFGIDYRGGYRIVYTHIKNIRKKLNSAGLEYSP
;
A
#
# COMPACT_ATOMS: atom_id res chain seq x y z
N MET A 1 -24.44 -4.24 47.85
CA MET A 1 -24.57 -5.71 47.86
C MET A 1 -24.43 -6.19 46.43
N ASN A 2 -23.57 -7.19 46.26
CA ASN A 2 -23.06 -7.73 45.02
C ASN A 2 -24.12 -8.45 44.18
N SER A 3 -23.97 -8.40 42.85
CA SER A 3 -23.93 -9.58 41.97
C SER A 3 -23.60 -9.09 40.55
N LEU A 4 -22.34 -9.16 40.10
CA LEU A 4 -21.74 -10.32 39.40
C LEU A 4 -22.53 -10.75 38.14
N LEU A 5 -21.93 -10.38 37.00
CA LEU A 5 -21.74 -11.15 35.77
C LEU A 5 -22.96 -11.88 35.16
N SER A 6 -23.33 -11.47 33.94
CA SER A 6 -23.16 -12.32 32.73
C SER A 6 -23.71 -11.63 31.48
N ARG A 7 -22.84 -11.28 30.53
CA ARG A 7 -22.81 -11.85 29.18
C ARG A 7 -21.84 -11.06 28.29
N SER A 8 -20.71 -11.69 28.02
CA SER A 8 -19.93 -11.52 26.82
C SER A 8 -20.82 -11.63 25.58
N THR A 9 -20.76 -10.64 24.70
CA THR A 9 -21.06 -10.85 23.28
C THR A 9 -20.00 -10.11 22.48
N LEU A 10 -19.02 -10.92 22.06
CA LEU A 10 -18.10 -10.65 20.99
C LEU A 10 -18.84 -10.27 19.71
N ILE A 11 -18.20 -9.41 18.91
CA ILE A 11 -18.46 -9.14 17.47
C ILE A 11 -19.72 -8.26 17.28
N GLN A 12 -19.59 -7.03 16.83
CA GLN A 12 -19.04 -6.70 15.52
C GLN A 12 -18.44 -5.29 15.55
N ALA A 13 -17.11 -5.18 15.57
CA ALA A 13 -16.47 -3.98 15.07
C ALA A 13 -16.91 -3.84 13.62
N SER A 14 -17.78 -2.86 13.40
CA SER A 14 -18.44 -2.55 12.15
C SER A 14 -17.43 -2.52 11.00
N GLN A 15 -17.59 -3.48 10.11
CA GLN A 15 -16.99 -3.55 8.80
C GLN A 15 -17.29 -2.25 8.05
N VAL A 16 -16.32 -1.36 7.94
CA VAL A 16 -16.29 -0.34 6.88
C VAL A 16 -15.27 -0.84 5.87
N PRO A 17 -15.63 -1.06 4.60
CA PRO A 17 -14.66 -1.42 3.57
C PRO A 17 -13.81 -0.19 3.26
N LEU A 18 -12.71 -0.05 4.00
CA LEU A 18 -11.71 0.98 3.79
C LEU A 18 -10.78 0.52 2.68
N THR A 19 -11.20 0.78 1.44
CA THR A 19 -10.53 0.57 0.14
C THR A 19 -9.21 -0.20 0.22
N GLU A 20 -9.29 -1.51 0.43
CA GLU A 20 -8.12 -2.39 0.49
C GLU A 20 -7.83 -2.94 -0.90
N LEU A 21 -6.61 -2.77 -1.40
CA LEU A 21 -6.19 -3.41 -2.66
C LEU A 21 -5.38 -4.66 -2.33
N HIS A 22 -5.99 -5.82 -2.59
CA HIS A 22 -5.35 -7.11 -2.43
C HIS A 22 -4.73 -7.56 -3.74
N VAL A 23 -3.41 -7.79 -3.70
CA VAL A 23 -2.61 -8.23 -4.83
C VAL A 23 -2.14 -9.66 -4.56
N MET A 24 -2.87 -10.64 -5.09
CA MET A 24 -2.47 -12.05 -5.04
C MET A 24 -1.44 -12.34 -6.13
N ASP A 25 -0.16 -12.37 -5.76
CA ASP A 25 0.94 -13.09 -6.42
C ASP A 25 1.56 -14.04 -5.36
N SER A 26 2.71 -14.66 -5.62
CA SER A 26 3.44 -15.56 -4.69
C SER A 26 3.73 -14.99 -3.29
N SER A 27 3.37 -13.72 -3.01
CA SER A 27 3.84 -12.94 -1.87
C SER A 27 2.72 -12.36 -0.98
N ASP A 28 1.44 -12.64 -1.27
CA ASP A 28 0.25 -12.13 -0.55
C ASP A 28 0.39 -10.66 -0.03
N MET A 29 0.26 -9.69 -0.95
CA MET A 29 0.49 -8.27 -0.69
C MET A 29 -0.84 -7.51 -0.56
N LYS A 30 -0.98 -6.69 0.49
CA LYS A 30 -2.18 -5.88 0.76
C LYS A 30 -1.81 -4.41 0.95
N ILE A 31 -2.50 -3.50 0.27
CA ILE A 31 -2.29 -2.05 0.41
C ILE A 31 -3.52 -1.42 1.07
N ARG A 32 -3.31 -0.73 2.19
CA ARG A 32 -4.33 0.07 2.88
C ARG A 32 -4.18 1.53 2.48
N LEU A 33 -5.18 2.06 1.77
CA LEU A 33 -5.11 3.41 1.20
C LEU A 33 -5.22 4.52 2.25
N ASP A 34 -6.08 4.34 3.25
CA ASP A 34 -6.35 5.37 4.26
C ASP A 34 -5.14 5.57 5.18
N ASP A 35 -4.52 4.47 5.59
CA ASP A 35 -3.38 4.47 6.50
C ASP A 35 -2.04 4.71 5.76
N ASN A 36 -2.04 4.63 4.42
CA ASN A 36 -0.83 4.59 3.60
C ASN A 36 0.13 3.50 4.09
N GLU A 37 -0.38 2.28 4.21
CA GLU A 37 0.40 1.15 4.70
C GLU A 37 0.37 -0.01 3.70
N LEU A 38 1.51 -0.66 3.58
CA LEU A 38 1.68 -1.91 2.85
C LEU A 38 1.84 -3.04 3.85
N TYR A 39 0.97 -4.04 3.76
CA TYR A 39 1.05 -5.27 4.51
C TYR A 39 1.57 -6.37 3.60
N MET A 40 2.67 -7.01 4.01
CA MET A 40 3.24 -8.13 3.29
C MET A 40 3.77 -9.14 4.31
N GLN A 41 3.35 -10.40 4.17
CA GLN A 41 3.71 -11.49 5.10
C GLN A 41 3.44 -11.16 6.58
N GLY A 42 2.39 -10.38 6.87
CA GLY A 42 2.04 -9.97 8.24
C GLY A 42 2.81 -8.77 8.78
N THR A 43 3.77 -8.23 8.02
CA THR A 43 4.53 -7.02 8.39
C THR A 43 3.89 -5.79 7.77
N SER A 44 3.59 -4.77 8.60
CA SER A 44 3.16 -3.45 8.13
C SER A 44 4.36 -2.57 7.79
N ILE A 45 4.27 -1.88 6.65
CA ILE A 45 5.31 -1.04 6.09
C ILE A 45 4.70 0.33 5.77
N PRO A 46 5.15 1.40 6.44
CA PRO A 46 4.58 2.73 6.22
C PRO A 46 5.00 3.29 4.87
N LEU A 47 4.04 3.80 4.12
CA LEU A 47 4.21 4.46 2.84
C LEU A 47 3.87 5.95 2.96
N THR A 48 4.45 6.74 2.07
CA THR A 48 3.96 8.09 1.82
C THR A 48 2.75 8.03 0.89
N LYS A 49 1.89 9.06 0.91
CA LYS A 49 0.75 9.16 -0.01
C LYS A 49 1.12 8.91 -1.48
N LYS A 50 2.25 9.45 -1.93
CA LYS A 50 2.71 9.28 -3.32
C LYS A 50 3.19 7.86 -3.62
N GLU A 51 3.81 7.19 -2.65
CA GLU A 51 4.20 5.78 -2.79
C GLU A 51 2.97 4.86 -2.82
N THR A 52 1.96 5.14 -2.00
CA THR A 52 0.66 4.45 -2.03
C THR A 52 0.02 4.56 -3.41
N VAL A 53 -0.09 5.78 -3.96
CA VAL A 53 -0.64 6.02 -5.30
C VAL A 53 0.15 5.23 -6.35
N LEU A 54 1.48 5.33 -6.34
CA LEU A 54 2.34 4.61 -7.29
C LEU A 54 2.10 3.09 -7.25
N LEU A 55 2.10 2.49 -6.05
CA LEU A 55 1.90 1.05 -5.90
C LEU A 55 0.51 0.62 -6.33
N VAL A 56 -0.51 1.43 -6.05
CA VAL A 56 -1.89 1.16 -6.46
C VAL A 56 -2.04 1.24 -7.98
N THR A 57 -1.45 2.24 -8.62
CA THR A 57 -1.45 2.39 -10.08
C THR A 57 -0.84 1.15 -10.74
N LEU A 58 0.30 0.67 -10.23
CA LEU A 58 0.97 -0.53 -10.74
C LEU A 58 0.15 -1.80 -10.45
N ALA A 59 -0.35 -1.95 -9.23
CA ALA A 59 -1.10 -3.12 -8.77
C ALA A 59 -2.44 -3.31 -9.49
N LYS A 60 -3.13 -2.20 -9.82
CA LYS A 60 -4.39 -2.24 -10.60
C LYS A 60 -4.21 -2.76 -12.01
N SER A 61 -3.00 -2.66 -12.59
CA SER A 61 -2.73 -3.02 -13.98
C SER A 61 -1.46 -3.87 -14.11
N LYS A 62 -1.42 -5.04 -13.45
CA LYS A 62 -0.25 -5.92 -13.39
C LYS A 62 0.44 -6.24 -14.73
N GLN A 63 -0.30 -6.23 -15.84
CA GLN A 63 0.21 -6.58 -17.17
C GLN A 63 0.49 -5.37 -18.07
N ARG A 64 0.27 -4.14 -17.57
CA ARG A 64 0.49 -2.92 -18.34
C ARG A 64 1.87 -2.34 -18.02
N VAL A 65 2.62 -2.04 -19.06
CA VAL A 65 3.84 -1.23 -18.96
C VAL A 65 3.44 0.24 -18.86
N PHE A 66 3.86 0.91 -17.80
CA PHE A 66 3.68 2.35 -17.64
C PHE A 66 4.96 3.10 -18.03
N THR A 67 4.80 4.19 -18.77
CA THR A 67 5.85 5.18 -18.97
C THR A 67 6.06 6.00 -17.70
N ARG A 68 7.26 6.56 -17.53
CA ARG A 68 7.56 7.44 -16.39
C ARG A 68 6.63 8.66 -16.36
N LYS A 69 6.24 9.16 -17.53
CA LYS A 69 5.33 10.30 -17.66
C LYS A 69 3.97 9.96 -17.09
N GLU A 70 3.36 8.84 -17.51
CA GLU A 70 2.08 8.37 -16.98
C GLU A 70 2.12 8.21 -15.45
N LEU A 71 3.18 7.59 -14.91
CA LEU A 71 3.31 7.44 -13.45
C LEU A 71 3.41 8.78 -12.72
N VAL A 72 4.11 9.76 -13.29
CA VAL A 72 4.16 11.10 -12.72
C VAL A 72 2.81 11.80 -12.79
N GLU A 73 2.10 11.69 -13.91
CA GLU A 73 0.77 12.30 -14.07
C GLU A 73 -0.23 11.71 -13.08
N GLU A 74 -0.20 10.39 -12.86
CA GLU A 74 -1.01 9.72 -11.82
C GLU A 74 -0.64 10.19 -10.40
N MET A 75 0.66 10.38 -10.14
CA MET A 75 1.13 10.77 -8.81
C MET A 75 0.94 12.25 -8.52
N PHE A 76 1.14 13.15 -9.48
CA PHE A 76 1.25 14.60 -9.25
C PHE A 76 0.23 15.44 -10.02
N GLY A 77 -0.46 14.86 -11.02
CA GLY A 77 -1.36 15.59 -11.92
C GLY A 77 -0.74 15.83 -13.31
N ILE A 78 -1.61 16.04 -14.29
CA ILE A 78 -1.27 16.26 -15.71
C ILE A 78 -0.49 17.57 -15.96
N ASP A 79 -0.55 18.50 -15.03
CA ASP A 79 0.09 19.83 -15.10
C ASP A 79 1.45 19.86 -14.39
N TYR A 80 1.95 18.72 -13.90
CA TYR A 80 3.26 18.64 -13.26
C TYR A 80 4.39 19.02 -14.23
N ARG A 81 5.09 20.12 -13.93
CA ARG A 81 6.19 20.65 -14.74
C ARG A 81 7.59 20.18 -14.31
N GLY A 82 7.68 19.28 -13.32
CA GLY A 82 8.95 18.75 -12.84
C GLY A 82 9.47 17.58 -13.68
N GLY A 83 10.64 17.06 -13.31
CA GLY A 83 11.27 15.95 -14.01
C GLY A 83 10.68 14.57 -13.64
N TYR A 84 10.56 13.68 -14.63
CA TYR A 84 10.05 12.31 -14.43
C TYR A 84 10.96 11.39 -13.60
N ARG A 85 12.17 11.86 -13.26
CA ARG A 85 13.12 11.08 -12.46
C ARG A 85 12.65 10.87 -11.02
N ILE A 86 11.70 11.67 -10.53
CA ILE A 86 11.17 11.54 -9.17
C ILE A 86 10.56 10.16 -8.90
N VAL A 87 10.01 9.49 -9.93
CA VAL A 87 9.48 8.12 -9.84
C VAL A 87 10.56 7.15 -9.37
N TYR A 88 11.80 7.29 -9.84
CA TYR A 88 12.90 6.42 -9.40
C TYR A 88 13.19 6.55 -7.92
N THR A 89 13.09 7.76 -7.37
CA THR A 89 13.27 8.00 -5.94
C THR A 89 12.19 7.29 -5.14
N HIS A 90 10.93 7.37 -5.56
CA HIS A 90 9.83 6.66 -4.89
C HIS A 90 9.99 5.13 -4.98
N ILE A 91 10.32 4.59 -6.15
CA ILE A 91 10.59 3.15 -6.31
C ILE A 91 11.76 2.71 -5.42
N LYS A 92 12.85 3.49 -5.39
CA LYS A 92 14.02 3.21 -4.54
C LYS A 92 13.65 3.21 -3.06
N ASN A 93 12.83 4.16 -2.62
CA ASN A 93 12.41 4.26 -1.22
C ASN A 93 11.50 3.10 -0.83
N ILE A 94 10.53 2.73 -1.68
CA ILE A 94 9.66 1.56 -1.46
C ILE A 94 10.52 0.30 -1.32
N ARG A 95 11.45 0.06 -2.25
CA ARG A 95 12.36 -1.10 -2.19
C ARG A 95 13.20 -1.12 -0.93
N LYS A 96 13.72 0.04 -0.49
CA LYS A 96 14.45 0.14 0.78
C LYS A 96 13.57 -0.24 1.96
N LYS A 97 12.32 0.23 2.01
CA LYS A 97 11.38 -0.08 3.09
C LYS A 97 11.06 -1.58 3.14
N LEU A 98 10.84 -2.21 1.99
CA LEU A 98 10.66 -3.66 1.87
C LEU A 98 11.88 -4.43 2.40
N ASN A 99 13.09 -4.06 1.96
CA ASN A 99 14.32 -4.69 2.43
C ASN A 99 14.52 -4.51 3.94
N SER A 100 14.23 -3.32 4.49
CA SER A 100 14.30 -3.06 5.92
C SER A 100 13.29 -3.88 6.74
N ALA A 101 12.19 -4.31 6.13
CA ALA A 101 11.21 -5.20 6.72
C ALA A 101 11.59 -6.69 6.64
N GLY A 102 12.79 -7.02 6.14
CA GLY A 102 13.26 -8.40 5.96
C GLY A 102 12.59 -9.12 4.79
N LEU A 103 11.85 -8.39 3.95
CA LEU A 103 11.22 -8.92 2.76
C LEU A 103 12.22 -8.80 1.62
N GLU A 104 13.07 -9.81 1.52
CA GLU A 104 14.12 -9.84 0.52
C GLU A 104 13.51 -9.94 -0.89
N TYR A 105 13.81 -8.95 -1.72
CA TYR A 105 13.48 -8.98 -3.13
C TYR A 105 14.56 -9.77 -3.88
N SER A 106 14.18 -10.91 -4.47
CA SER A 106 15.04 -11.60 -5.44
C SER A 106 14.86 -10.95 -6.82
N PRO A 107 15.91 -10.33 -7.39
CA PRO A 107 15.85 -9.66 -8.68
C PRO A 107 15.65 -10.58 -9.88
#